data_AF-A0A8T3TRB3-F1
#
_entry.id   AF-A0A8T3TRB3-F1
#
_cell.length_a   1.000
_cell.length_b   1.000
_cell.length_c   1.000
_cell.angle_alpha   90.00
_cell.angle_beta   90.00
_cell.angle_gamma   90.00
#
_symmetry.space_group_name_H-M   'P 1'
#
loop_
_entity.id
_entity.type
_entity.pdbx_description
1 polymer ?
#
loop_
_entity_poly.entity_id
_entity_poly.type
_entity_poly.pdbx_seq_one_letter_code
_entity_poly.pdbx_strand_id
1 'polypeptide(L)'
;MFGRRKREEAAAADAAREEDRRVLFSKLAERPDHVCPFLGLAGERSEYIEGISDEHRCFAFGDPAPISAEQQTRVCQERGYGNCPRYLRGVLVIPTEELEALRQRRAPLPEPVAPPPVADSAGRRRPPAILLLGLLVLLLAGGAGAFLMLGQEPPVAEATPSPTPTVAPTDVPSPVPSPSETAEPSPTPEPSPTIPLNAITREEIANLLADSLDLAPATDDYYTDDDDSPFEDDINRLAEAGLTFGCGTNRFCPEAFVTRAQLAAFVARALSLPPATQDYFTDDDGNLHEDNINRIAEAGITEGCAPDLYCPDDTVTRVEEELSRILEASP
;
A
#
# COMPACT_ATOMS: atom_id res chain seq x y z
N MET A 1 25.85 10.17 55.40
CA MET A 1 24.51 10.76 55.13
C MET A 1 24.27 11.09 53.65
N PHE A 2 25.25 11.61 52.90
CA PHE A 2 25.07 12.02 51.50
C PHE A 2 24.55 10.94 50.53
N GLY A 3 24.94 9.67 50.71
CA GLY A 3 24.48 8.58 49.84
C GLY A 3 23.05 8.07 50.10
N ARG A 4 22.40 8.44 51.22
CA ARG A 4 21.01 8.03 51.50
C ARG A 4 20.03 9.00 50.86
N ARG A 5 20.28 10.30 51.04
CA ARG A 5 19.50 11.39 50.46
C ARG A 5 19.47 11.36 48.92
N LYS A 6 20.63 11.11 48.28
CA LYS A 6 20.71 10.94 46.82
C LYS A 6 19.92 9.73 46.30
N ARG A 7 19.81 8.66 47.11
CA ARG A 7 18.99 7.48 46.75
C ARG A 7 17.50 7.74 46.94
N GLU A 8 17.13 8.49 47.97
CA GLU A 8 15.74 8.91 48.22
C GLU A 8 15.25 9.88 47.13
N GLU A 9 16.10 10.83 46.70
CA GLU A 9 15.80 11.75 45.58
C GLU A 9 15.67 11.01 44.24
N ALA A 10 16.56 10.05 43.96
CA ALA A 10 16.46 9.21 42.76
C ALA A 10 15.18 8.37 42.76
N ALA A 11 14.86 7.73 43.90
CA ALA A 11 13.64 6.94 44.04
C ALA A 11 12.37 7.79 43.90
N ALA A 12 12.36 9.03 44.41
CA ALA A 12 11.25 9.95 44.22
C ALA A 12 11.08 10.38 42.75
N ALA A 13 12.19 10.62 42.04
CA ALA A 13 12.17 10.94 40.61
C ALA A 13 11.72 9.75 39.75
N ASP A 14 12.10 8.53 40.12
CA ASP A 14 11.64 7.31 39.46
C ASP A 14 10.14 7.09 39.72
N ALA A 15 9.66 7.32 40.95
CA ALA A 15 8.24 7.24 41.29
C ALA A 15 7.38 8.28 40.54
N ALA A 16 7.88 9.51 40.38
CA ALA A 16 7.20 10.54 39.60
C ALA A 16 7.11 10.14 38.11
N ARG A 17 8.20 9.62 37.52
CA ARG A 17 8.19 9.10 36.15
C ARG A 17 7.21 7.94 35.98
N GLU A 18 7.08 7.08 36.99
CA GLU A 18 6.13 5.98 36.98
C GLU A 18 4.67 6.47 37.05
N GLU A 19 4.40 7.52 37.84
CA GLU A 19 3.09 8.13 37.94
C GLU A 19 2.67 8.82 36.63
N ASP A 20 3.57 9.60 36.02
CA ASP A 20 3.35 10.23 34.71
C ASP A 20 3.08 9.16 33.65
N ARG A 21 3.86 8.08 33.65
CA ARG A 21 3.65 6.92 32.78
C ARG A 21 2.26 6.29 33.00
N ARG A 22 1.80 6.17 34.24
CA ARG A 22 0.48 5.60 34.56
C ARG A 22 -0.67 6.48 34.07
N VAL A 23 -0.56 7.81 34.23
CA VAL A 23 -1.55 8.78 33.74
C VAL A 23 -1.62 8.74 32.22
N LEU A 24 -0.47 8.69 31.56
CA LEU A 24 -0.33 8.55 30.11
C LEU A 24 -1.09 7.30 29.59
N PHE A 25 -0.85 6.14 30.19
CA PHE A 25 -1.55 4.90 29.80
C PHE A 25 -3.06 4.94 30.07
N SER A 26 -3.51 5.66 31.10
CA SER A 26 -4.94 5.84 31.36
C SER A 26 -5.63 6.65 30.27
N LYS A 27 -5.00 7.75 29.81
CA LYS A 27 -5.54 8.58 28.72
C LYS A 27 -5.56 7.83 27.39
N LEU A 28 -4.50 7.09 27.08
CA LEU A 28 -4.39 6.33 25.83
C LEU A 28 -5.42 5.19 25.74
N ALA A 29 -5.89 4.68 26.88
CA ALA A 29 -6.92 3.65 26.94
C ALA A 29 -8.35 4.17 26.64
N GLU A 30 -8.58 5.48 26.76
CA GLU A 30 -9.87 6.10 26.45
C GLU A 30 -9.95 6.55 24.97
N ARG A 31 -8.88 6.36 24.20
CA ARG A 31 -8.83 6.75 22.79
C ARG A 31 -9.75 5.86 21.94
N PRO A 32 -10.51 6.42 20.97
CA PRO A 32 -11.32 5.63 20.06
C PRO A 32 -10.50 4.65 19.20
N ASP A 33 -11.04 3.46 18.94
CA ASP A 33 -10.36 2.37 18.21
C ASP A 33 -10.01 2.69 16.75
N HIS A 34 -10.59 3.75 16.19
CA HIS A 34 -10.37 4.23 14.82
C HIS A 34 -9.34 5.36 14.75
N VAL A 35 -8.66 5.67 15.86
CA VAL A 35 -7.66 6.73 15.91
C VAL A 35 -6.28 6.13 16.13
N CYS A 36 -5.35 6.50 15.24
CA CYS A 36 -3.96 6.07 15.27
C CYS A 36 -3.28 6.42 16.61
N PRO A 37 -2.60 5.47 17.27
CA PRO A 37 -1.89 5.71 18.53
C PRO A 37 -0.69 6.64 18.44
N PHE A 38 -0.19 6.88 17.24
CA PHE A 38 0.93 7.78 17.01
C PHE A 38 0.48 9.21 16.66
N LEU A 39 -0.82 9.48 16.65
CA LEU A 39 -1.39 10.80 16.41
C LEU A 39 -1.48 11.57 17.73
N GLY A 40 -0.88 12.76 17.79
CA GLY A 40 -0.94 13.66 18.94
C GLY A 40 -0.67 15.11 18.54
N LEU A 41 -0.50 16.01 19.51
CA LEU A 41 -0.18 17.42 19.27
C LEU A 41 1.32 17.69 19.26
N ALA A 42 1.75 18.79 18.63
CA ALA A 42 3.16 19.18 18.58
C ALA A 42 3.84 19.33 19.95
N GLY A 43 3.08 19.71 20.99
CA GLY A 43 3.59 19.81 22.37
C GLY A 43 3.40 18.56 23.22
N GLU A 44 2.44 17.69 22.87
CA GLU A 44 2.00 16.58 23.72
C GLU A 44 1.59 15.36 22.88
N ARG A 45 2.32 14.25 23.04
CA ARG A 45 2.12 12.97 22.32
C ARG A 45 0.82 12.24 22.67
N SER A 46 0.21 12.59 23.80
CA SER A 46 -0.84 11.79 24.44
C SER A 46 -2.20 12.45 24.49
N GLU A 47 -2.29 13.67 23.99
CA GLU A 47 -3.54 14.38 23.86
C GLU A 47 -4.17 14.01 22.52
N TYR A 48 -5.27 13.26 22.59
CA TYR A 48 -6.13 13.04 21.43
C TYR A 48 -7.10 14.21 21.33
N ILE A 49 -7.10 14.90 20.19
CA ILE A 49 -8.12 15.89 19.84
C ILE A 49 -9.09 15.24 18.85
N GLU A 50 -10.39 15.38 19.11
CA GLU A 50 -11.42 15.00 18.14
C GLU A 50 -11.40 15.94 16.92
N GLY A 51 -11.41 15.37 15.72
CA GLY A 51 -11.48 16.11 14.45
C GLY A 51 -10.12 16.30 13.76
N ILE A 52 -10.12 16.93 12.58
CA ILE A 52 -8.91 17.13 11.76
C ILE A 52 -8.30 18.49 12.11
N SER A 53 -6.98 18.55 12.28
CA SER A 53 -6.26 19.78 12.65
C SER A 53 -4.82 19.77 12.14
N ASP A 54 -4.33 20.93 11.69
CA ASP A 54 -2.93 21.12 11.28
C ASP A 54 -1.96 21.12 12.47
N GLU A 55 -2.47 21.14 13.70
CA GLU A 55 -1.68 21.00 14.92
C GLU A 55 -1.29 19.55 15.21
N HIS A 56 -1.92 18.57 14.56
CA HIS A 56 -1.59 17.18 14.73
C HIS A 56 -0.20 16.83 14.19
N ARG A 57 0.46 15.92 14.89
CA ARG A 57 1.78 15.38 14.58
C ARG A 57 1.76 13.87 14.66
N CYS A 58 2.60 13.23 13.85
CA CYS A 58 2.86 11.81 13.89
C CYS A 58 4.13 11.53 14.70
N PHE A 59 3.99 10.70 15.72
CA PHE A 59 5.04 10.29 16.65
C PHE A 59 5.57 8.87 16.38
N ALA A 60 5.33 8.32 15.19
CA ALA A 60 5.74 6.96 14.85
C ALA A 60 7.26 6.75 14.92
N PHE A 61 8.05 7.79 14.73
CA PHE A 61 9.52 7.71 14.62
C PHE A 61 10.25 8.52 15.71
N GLY A 62 9.58 8.82 16.82
CA GLY A 62 10.13 9.67 17.88
C GLY A 62 9.75 11.13 17.67
N ASP A 63 10.50 11.86 16.84
CA ASP A 63 10.26 13.29 16.63
C ASP A 63 8.90 13.55 15.95
N PRO A 64 8.13 14.56 16.41
CA PRO A 64 6.81 14.85 15.87
C PRO A 64 6.89 15.36 14.43
N ALA A 65 6.45 14.54 13.47
CA ALA A 65 6.38 14.92 12.07
C ALA A 65 5.02 15.56 11.72
N PRO A 66 4.95 16.57 10.85
CA PRO A 66 3.69 17.12 10.35
C PRO A 66 2.92 16.08 9.51
N ILE A 67 1.60 16.19 9.50
CA ILE A 67 0.69 15.33 8.72
C ILE A 67 -0.42 16.17 8.09
N SER A 68 -0.78 15.86 6.84
CA SER A 68 -1.83 16.61 6.14
C SER A 68 -3.23 16.28 6.66
N ALA A 69 -4.16 17.23 6.50
CA ALA A 69 -5.58 17.03 6.82
C ALA A 69 -6.19 15.83 6.06
N GLU A 70 -5.77 15.62 4.81
CA GLU A 70 -6.21 14.48 4.00
C GLU A 70 -5.72 13.14 4.57
N GLN A 71 -4.44 13.05 4.96
CA GLN A 71 -3.89 11.84 5.58
C GLN A 71 -4.52 11.58 6.96
N GLN A 72 -4.89 12.63 7.70
CA GLN A 72 -5.64 12.48 8.94
C GLN A 72 -7.02 11.87 8.69
N THR A 73 -7.72 12.34 7.65
CA THR A 73 -9.08 11.90 7.30
C THR A 73 -9.10 10.47 6.78
N ARG A 74 -8.23 10.15 5.82
CA ARG A 74 -8.24 8.87 5.10
C ARG A 74 -7.49 7.74 5.80
N VAL A 75 -6.67 8.07 6.81
CA VAL A 75 -5.77 7.10 7.42
C VAL A 75 -5.80 7.22 8.93
N CYS A 76 -5.38 8.34 9.52
CA CYS A 76 -5.12 8.39 10.97
C CYS A 76 -6.38 8.37 11.85
N GLN A 77 -7.55 8.72 11.32
CA GLN A 77 -8.83 8.71 12.03
C GLN A 77 -9.82 7.68 11.45
N GLU A 78 -9.33 6.69 10.70
CA GLU A 78 -10.13 5.55 10.24
C GLU A 78 -9.76 4.27 10.99
N ARG A 79 -10.67 3.28 11.04
CA ARG A 79 -10.36 1.93 11.58
C ARG A 79 -9.18 1.27 10.86
N GLY A 80 -8.87 1.70 9.64
CA GLY A 80 -7.76 1.20 8.82
C GLY A 80 -6.40 1.85 9.08
N TYR A 81 -6.21 2.72 10.08
CA TYR A 81 -4.89 3.35 10.35
C TYR A 81 -3.75 2.33 10.52
N GLY A 82 -4.09 1.08 10.86
CA GLY A 82 -3.17 -0.05 10.97
C GLY A 82 -2.35 -0.30 9.70
N ASN A 83 -2.88 0.07 8.54
CA ASN A 83 -2.25 -0.12 7.23
C ASN A 83 -1.33 1.04 6.83
N CYS A 84 -1.20 2.07 7.68
CA CYS A 84 -0.30 3.19 7.44
C CYS A 84 1.17 2.74 7.56
N PRO A 85 2.03 2.97 6.54
CA PRO A 85 3.46 2.63 6.64
C PRO A 85 4.18 3.30 7.81
N ARG A 86 3.69 4.47 8.25
CA ARG A 86 4.21 5.15 9.45
C ARG A 86 3.79 4.43 10.72
N TYR A 87 2.53 4.01 10.84
CA TYR A 87 2.05 3.21 11.98
C TYR A 87 2.82 1.89 12.09
N LEU A 88 2.93 1.14 10.98
CA LEU A 88 3.59 -0.16 10.93
C LEU A 88 5.06 -0.07 11.34
N ARG A 89 5.79 0.93 10.84
CA ARG A 89 7.19 1.14 11.27
C ARG A 89 7.29 1.63 12.71
N GLY A 90 6.38 2.48 13.18
CA GLY A 90 6.40 2.94 14.57
C GLY A 90 6.14 1.82 15.58
N VAL A 91 5.31 0.83 15.21
CA VAL A 91 5.10 -0.41 15.97
C VAL A 91 6.40 -1.20 16.16
N LEU A 92 7.28 -1.22 15.15
CA LEU A 92 8.57 -1.93 15.22
C LEU A 92 9.63 -1.21 16.08
N VAL A 93 9.42 0.06 16.38
CA VAL A 93 10.35 0.89 17.18
C VAL A 93 9.95 0.93 18.66
N ILE A 94 8.68 0.61 18.98
CA ILE A 94 8.20 0.51 20.36
C ILE A 94 8.30 -0.94 20.84
N PRO A 95 8.87 -1.22 22.03
CA PRO A 95 8.86 -2.56 22.61
C PRO A 95 7.43 -3.12 22.68
N THR A 96 7.25 -4.38 22.29
CA THR A 96 5.94 -5.04 22.18
C THR A 96 5.09 -4.89 23.45
N GLU A 97 5.71 -4.94 24.63
CA GLU A 97 5.06 -4.76 25.93
C GLU A 97 4.40 -3.37 26.10
N GLU A 98 5.03 -2.32 25.58
CA GLU A 98 4.53 -0.94 25.66
C GLU A 98 3.40 -0.73 24.64
N LEU A 99 3.51 -1.33 23.46
CA LEU A 99 2.45 -1.32 22.45
C LEU A 99 1.23 -2.17 22.87
N GLU A 100 1.46 -3.30 23.52
CA GLU A 100 0.42 -4.16 24.08
C GLU A 100 -0.29 -3.49 25.25
N ALA A 101 0.43 -2.78 26.12
CA ALA A 101 -0.17 -1.98 27.20
C ALA A 101 -1.09 -0.86 26.65
N LEU A 102 -0.81 -0.34 25.46
CA LEU A 102 -1.68 0.62 24.74
C LEU A 102 -2.93 -0.03 24.13
N ARG A 103 -2.91 -1.34 23.87
CA ARG A 103 -4.01 -2.09 23.21
C ARG A 103 -4.88 -2.88 24.20
N GLN A 104 -4.31 -3.36 25.30
CA GLN A 104 -4.91 -4.37 26.19
C GLN A 104 -5.96 -3.87 27.19
N ARG A 105 -6.40 -2.61 27.14
CA ARG A 105 -7.51 -2.13 28.00
C ARG A 105 -8.90 -2.40 27.45
N ARG A 106 -9.05 -3.13 26.34
CA ARG A 106 -10.36 -3.67 25.96
C ARG A 106 -10.57 -5.00 26.70
N ALA A 107 -11.50 -5.01 27.65
CA ALA A 107 -12.00 -6.28 28.19
C ALA A 107 -12.43 -7.18 27.02
N PRO A 108 -12.24 -8.51 27.10
CA PRO A 108 -12.76 -9.43 26.11
C PRO A 108 -14.23 -9.12 25.87
N LEU A 109 -14.62 -8.93 24.60
CA LEU A 109 -16.04 -8.78 24.28
C LEU A 109 -16.75 -10.03 24.83
N PRO A 110 -17.85 -9.87 25.59
CA PRO A 110 -18.62 -11.02 26.03
C PRO A 110 -19.02 -11.82 24.79
N GLU A 111 -18.83 -13.14 24.84
CA GLU A 111 -19.20 -14.03 23.75
C GLU A 111 -20.62 -13.72 23.27
N PRO A 112 -20.86 -13.66 21.95
CA PRO A 112 -22.18 -13.38 21.43
C PRO A 112 -23.17 -14.40 21.98
N VAL A 113 -24.11 -13.94 22.80
CA VAL A 113 -25.19 -14.77 23.34
C VAL A 113 -25.96 -15.33 22.15
N ALA A 114 -25.99 -16.65 22.02
CA ALA A 114 -26.68 -17.34 20.94
C ALA A 114 -28.12 -16.81 20.84
N PRO A 115 -28.60 -16.42 19.64
CA PRO A 115 -29.97 -15.95 19.48
C PRO A 115 -30.94 -17.07 19.87
N PRO A 116 -32.08 -16.74 20.51
CA PRO A 116 -33.08 -17.75 20.83
C PRO A 116 -33.59 -18.42 19.53
N PRO A 117 -33.95 -19.71 19.58
CA PRO A 117 -34.44 -20.42 18.40
C PRO A 117 -35.67 -19.70 17.85
N VAL A 118 -35.57 -19.25 16.60
CA VAL A 118 -36.66 -18.60 15.88
C VAL A 118 -37.74 -19.64 15.62
N ALA A 119 -38.94 -19.40 16.15
CA ALA A 119 -40.10 -20.25 15.91
C ALA A 119 -40.50 -20.17 14.43
N ASP A 120 -40.66 -21.35 13.83
CA ASP A 120 -41.00 -21.55 12.43
C ASP A 120 -42.42 -21.02 12.14
N SER A 121 -42.53 -19.77 11.65
CA SER A 121 -43.79 -19.24 11.16
C SER A 121 -43.96 -19.61 9.70
N ALA A 122 -44.58 -20.78 9.49
CA ALA A 122 -45.16 -21.18 8.22
C ALA A 122 -46.04 -20.07 7.63
N GLY A 123 -45.84 -19.78 6.35
CA GLY A 123 -46.84 -19.12 5.51
C GLY A 123 -46.52 -17.67 5.12
N ARG A 124 -45.58 -17.48 4.19
CA ARG A 124 -45.61 -16.30 3.31
C ARG A 124 -45.62 -16.71 1.84
N ARG A 125 -46.78 -16.48 1.21
CA ARG A 125 -47.02 -16.68 -0.22
C ARG A 125 -46.12 -15.73 -1.02
N ARG A 126 -45.37 -16.28 -1.99
CA ARG A 126 -44.58 -15.55 -2.98
C ARG A 126 -45.52 -14.77 -3.92
N PRO A 127 -45.33 -13.47 -4.18
CA PRO A 127 -45.97 -12.83 -5.33
C PRO A 127 -45.21 -13.17 -6.63
N PRO A 128 -45.90 -13.25 -7.78
CA PRO A 128 -45.30 -13.65 -9.04
C PRO A 128 -44.45 -12.53 -9.67
N ALA A 129 -43.31 -12.95 -10.24
CA ALA A 129 -42.44 -12.15 -11.07
C ALA A 129 -43.09 -11.88 -12.43
N ILE A 130 -43.76 -10.74 -12.59
CA ILE A 130 -44.18 -10.21 -13.90
C ILE A 130 -44.05 -8.69 -13.84
N LEU A 131 -43.46 -8.12 -14.90
CA LEU A 131 -43.28 -6.69 -15.21
C LEU A 131 -42.10 -5.97 -14.56
N LEU A 132 -40.91 -6.14 -15.17
CA LEU A 132 -39.99 -5.04 -15.47
C LEU A 132 -39.06 -5.40 -16.65
N LEU A 133 -39.59 -6.14 -17.63
CA LEU A 133 -38.99 -6.32 -18.95
C LEU A 133 -39.61 -5.27 -19.89
N GLY A 134 -39.19 -4.01 -19.75
CA GLY A 134 -39.87 -2.89 -20.40
C GLY A 134 -39.04 -1.63 -20.54
N LEU A 135 -37.70 -1.72 -20.48
CA LEU A 135 -36.82 -0.57 -20.67
C LEU A 135 -35.55 -0.92 -21.46
N LEU A 136 -35.66 -1.77 -22.50
CA LEU A 136 -34.52 -2.17 -23.36
C LEU A 136 -34.81 -2.04 -24.87
N VAL A 137 -35.79 -1.25 -25.32
CA VAL A 137 -36.12 -1.19 -26.78
C VAL A 137 -36.37 0.24 -27.29
N LEU A 138 -35.68 1.27 -26.79
CA LEU A 138 -35.92 2.64 -27.30
C LEU A 138 -34.69 3.55 -27.39
N LEU A 139 -33.50 2.98 -27.68
CA LEU A 139 -32.31 3.75 -28.06
C LEU A 139 -31.57 3.12 -29.25
N LEU A 140 -32.31 2.69 -30.27
CA LEU A 140 -31.76 2.34 -31.59
C LEU A 140 -32.64 2.91 -32.70
N ALA A 141 -32.58 4.23 -32.91
CA ALA A 141 -32.97 4.85 -34.18
C ALA A 141 -32.61 6.35 -34.23
N GLY A 142 -31.65 6.69 -35.11
CA GLY A 142 -31.41 8.06 -35.62
C GLY A 142 -30.08 8.65 -35.15
N GLY A 143 -29.14 9.03 -36.02
CA GLY A 143 -29.16 9.09 -37.47
C GLY A 143 -27.80 9.61 -37.94
N ALA A 144 -27.33 9.06 -39.05
CA ALA A 144 -26.15 9.50 -39.77
C ALA A 144 -26.35 10.90 -40.37
N GLY A 145 -25.29 11.71 -40.36
CA GLY A 145 -25.28 13.03 -41.00
C GLY A 145 -23.86 13.50 -41.24
N ALA A 146 -23.31 13.12 -42.39
CA ALA A 146 -22.04 13.55 -42.93
C ALA A 146 -22.00 15.07 -43.20
N PHE A 147 -20.86 15.71 -42.92
CA PHE A 147 -20.51 16.98 -43.56
C PHE A 147 -19.04 16.96 -44.01
N LEU A 148 -18.88 17.10 -45.32
CA LEU A 148 -17.65 17.12 -46.09
C LEU A 148 -17.24 18.57 -46.42
N MET A 149 -15.95 18.73 -46.75
CA MET A 149 -15.31 19.78 -47.56
C MET A 149 -14.92 21.10 -46.84
N LEU A 150 -13.76 21.74 -47.08
CA LEU A 150 -12.63 21.55 -48.02
C LEU A 150 -11.50 22.57 -47.69
N GLY A 151 -10.25 22.19 -48.00
CA GLY A 151 -9.19 23.05 -48.55
C GLY A 151 -8.35 23.88 -47.56
N GLN A 152 -7.05 24.11 -47.74
CA GLN A 152 -6.10 23.78 -48.81
C GLN A 152 -4.69 24.23 -48.33
N GLU A 153 -3.65 23.39 -48.43
CA GLU A 153 -2.23 23.81 -48.48
C GLU A 153 -1.91 24.39 -49.89
N PRO A 154 -0.66 24.74 -50.35
CA PRO A 154 0.70 24.70 -49.78
C PRO A 154 1.55 25.94 -50.25
N PRO A 155 2.86 25.92 -50.65
CA PRO A 155 4.03 25.06 -50.35
C PRO A 155 5.39 25.79 -50.08
N VAL A 156 6.38 24.99 -49.61
CA VAL A 156 7.84 24.96 -49.96
C VAL A 156 8.78 26.10 -49.54
N ALA A 157 9.85 25.74 -48.81
CA ALA A 157 11.24 25.96 -49.24
C ALA A 157 12.26 25.19 -48.37
N GLU A 158 13.04 24.36 -49.03
CA GLU A 158 14.17 23.55 -48.58
C GLU A 158 15.47 24.25 -49.00
N ALA A 159 16.51 24.29 -48.16
CA ALA A 159 17.94 24.40 -48.57
C ALA A 159 18.94 24.34 -47.38
N THR A 160 19.52 23.14 -47.17
CA THR A 160 20.97 22.78 -47.17
C THR A 160 22.05 23.50 -46.30
N PRO A 161 23.21 22.84 -46.06
CA PRO A 161 24.00 22.92 -44.81
C PRO A 161 25.38 23.59 -44.95
N SER A 162 26.10 23.77 -43.83
CA SER A 162 27.58 23.72 -43.83
C SER A 162 28.24 23.43 -42.46
N PRO A 163 29.44 22.82 -42.45
CA PRO A 163 30.13 22.25 -41.28
C PRO A 163 31.22 23.19 -40.73
N THR A 164 31.97 22.75 -39.70
CA THR A 164 33.42 23.02 -39.36
C THR A 164 33.63 23.05 -37.81
N PRO A 165 34.80 22.67 -37.23
CA PRO A 165 35.69 21.53 -37.45
C PRO A 165 36.01 20.72 -36.17
N THR A 166 36.63 19.56 -36.39
CA THR A 166 37.41 18.71 -35.48
C THR A 166 38.51 19.44 -34.70
N VAL A 167 38.64 19.13 -33.40
CA VAL A 167 39.90 19.19 -32.64
C VAL A 167 40.03 17.93 -31.79
N ALA A 168 41.16 17.24 -31.91
CA ALA A 168 41.68 16.22 -31.02
C ALA A 168 43.22 16.36 -31.02
N PRO A 169 43.97 15.69 -30.13
CA PRO A 169 43.82 15.48 -28.69
C PRO A 169 44.96 16.18 -27.93
N THR A 170 44.98 16.15 -26.59
CA THR A 170 46.18 16.50 -25.82
C THR A 170 46.43 15.44 -24.76
N ASP A 171 47.56 14.76 -24.90
CA ASP A 171 48.12 13.78 -23.97
C ASP A 171 48.28 14.36 -22.57
N VAL A 172 47.77 13.64 -21.57
CA VAL A 172 48.13 13.84 -20.16
C VAL A 172 48.74 12.53 -19.64
N PRO A 173 50.00 12.51 -19.20
CA PRO A 173 50.63 11.31 -18.67
C PRO A 173 50.13 10.96 -17.26
N SER A 174 49.98 9.65 -17.04
CA SER A 174 49.67 8.99 -15.77
C SER A 174 50.66 9.32 -14.65
N PRO A 175 50.19 9.52 -13.40
CA PRO A 175 51.03 9.35 -12.22
C PRO A 175 51.06 7.88 -11.71
N VAL A 176 52.20 7.59 -11.09
CA VAL A 176 52.82 6.31 -10.69
C VAL A 176 52.10 5.64 -9.49
N PRO A 177 52.14 4.29 -9.36
CA PRO A 177 51.45 3.54 -8.30
C PRO A 177 52.01 3.79 -6.89
N SER A 178 51.11 3.82 -5.91
CA SER A 178 51.41 3.77 -4.47
C SER A 178 51.44 2.32 -3.95
N PRO A 179 52.17 2.03 -2.86
CA PRO A 179 52.61 0.69 -2.51
C PRO A 179 51.51 -0.21 -1.95
N SER A 180 51.68 -1.51 -2.22
CA SER A 180 50.86 -2.64 -1.80
C SER A 180 50.51 -2.62 -0.31
N GLU A 181 49.22 -2.52 -0.03
CA GLU A 181 48.65 -2.89 1.26
C GLU A 181 48.48 -4.41 1.30
N THR A 182 48.84 -5.00 2.43
CA THR A 182 48.88 -6.45 2.65
C THR A 182 47.47 -7.00 2.63
N ALA A 183 47.18 -7.93 1.72
CA ALA A 183 45.86 -8.54 1.58
C ALA A 183 45.43 -9.29 2.85
N GLU A 184 44.39 -8.79 3.51
CA GLU A 184 43.54 -9.60 4.37
C GLU A 184 42.85 -10.71 3.54
N PRO A 185 42.57 -11.89 4.12
CA PRO A 185 41.87 -12.94 3.40
C PRO A 185 40.44 -12.48 3.04
N SER A 186 40.12 -12.48 1.75
CA SER A 186 38.76 -12.20 1.26
C SER A 186 37.73 -13.10 1.95
N PRO A 187 36.58 -12.55 2.38
CA PRO A 187 35.47 -13.38 2.80
C PRO A 187 35.00 -14.24 1.62
N THR A 188 34.66 -15.50 1.91
CA THR A 188 34.04 -16.40 0.93
C THR A 188 32.78 -15.73 0.37
N PRO A 189 32.58 -15.67 -0.96
CA PRO A 189 31.37 -15.06 -1.52
C PRO A 189 30.14 -15.84 -1.02
N GLU A 190 29.22 -15.14 -0.36
CA GLU A 190 27.86 -15.63 -0.16
C GLU A 190 27.25 -15.95 -1.53
N PRO A 191 26.42 -17.01 -1.66
CA PRO A 191 25.75 -17.31 -2.91
C PRO A 191 24.88 -16.11 -3.33
N SER A 192 25.13 -15.58 -4.54
CA SER A 192 24.26 -14.57 -5.15
C SER A 192 22.81 -15.07 -5.20
N PRO A 193 21.81 -14.22 -4.91
CA PRO A 193 20.40 -14.60 -5.00
C PRO A 193 20.09 -15.07 -6.42
N THR A 194 19.56 -16.29 -6.56
CA THR A 194 19.12 -16.85 -7.83
C THR A 194 17.85 -16.12 -8.27
N ILE A 195 17.94 -15.24 -9.27
CA ILE A 195 16.77 -14.58 -9.87
C ILE A 195 15.87 -15.68 -10.47
N PRO A 196 14.56 -15.74 -10.15
CA PRO A 196 13.67 -16.73 -10.74
C PRO A 196 13.50 -16.47 -12.24
N LEU A 197 13.60 -17.52 -13.04
CA LEU A 197 13.36 -17.42 -14.49
C LEU A 197 11.88 -17.02 -14.71
N ASN A 198 11.64 -15.90 -15.40
CA ASN A 198 10.32 -15.30 -15.67
C ASN A 198 9.61 -14.61 -14.49
N ALA A 199 10.33 -14.20 -13.44
CA ALA A 199 9.76 -13.31 -12.42
C ALA A 199 9.35 -11.96 -13.04
N ILE A 200 8.16 -11.48 -12.69
CA ILE A 200 7.62 -10.20 -13.18
C ILE A 200 7.94 -9.06 -12.20
N THR A 201 8.34 -7.92 -12.74
CA THR A 201 8.60 -6.70 -11.96
C THR A 201 7.32 -5.92 -11.69
N ARG A 202 7.38 -4.96 -10.76
CA ARG A 202 6.25 -4.08 -10.43
C ARG A 202 5.88 -3.18 -11.59
N GLU A 203 6.86 -2.70 -12.35
CA GLU A 203 6.61 -1.88 -13.54
C GLU A 203 5.94 -2.68 -14.68
N GLU A 204 6.33 -3.95 -14.86
CA GLU A 204 5.69 -4.84 -15.84
C GLU A 204 4.23 -5.12 -15.47
N ILE A 205 3.94 -5.33 -14.18
CA ILE A 205 2.56 -5.41 -13.66
C ILE A 205 1.79 -4.12 -13.92
N ALA A 206 2.43 -2.96 -13.74
CA ALA A 206 1.77 -1.67 -13.93
C ALA A 206 1.32 -1.50 -15.38
N ASN A 207 2.24 -1.69 -16.33
CA ASN A 207 1.91 -1.67 -17.75
C ASN A 207 0.78 -2.66 -18.10
N LEU A 208 0.88 -3.91 -17.64
CA LEU A 208 -0.11 -4.93 -17.92
C LEU A 208 -1.51 -4.56 -17.40
N LEU A 209 -1.62 -4.06 -16.17
CA LEU A 209 -2.90 -3.66 -15.57
C LEU A 209 -3.43 -2.36 -16.17
N ALA A 210 -2.57 -1.39 -16.46
CA ALA A 210 -2.97 -0.12 -17.04
C ALA A 210 -3.58 -0.31 -18.44
N ASP A 211 -2.95 -1.15 -19.26
CA ASP A 211 -3.45 -1.53 -20.59
C ASP A 211 -4.73 -2.37 -20.49
N SER A 212 -4.70 -3.46 -19.71
CA SER A 212 -5.82 -4.41 -19.65
C SER A 212 -7.11 -3.81 -19.06
N LEU A 213 -6.99 -2.82 -18.17
CA LEU A 213 -8.12 -2.13 -17.55
C LEU A 213 -8.50 -0.82 -18.27
N ASP A 214 -7.81 -0.45 -19.35
CA ASP A 214 -8.00 0.80 -20.08
C ASP A 214 -8.03 2.02 -19.14
N LEU A 215 -7.05 2.11 -18.22
CA LEU A 215 -7.04 3.14 -17.20
C LEU A 215 -6.92 4.54 -17.81
N ALA A 216 -7.66 5.52 -17.30
CA ALA A 216 -7.49 6.90 -17.75
C ALA A 216 -6.06 7.40 -17.46
N PRO A 217 -5.50 8.30 -18.29
CA PRO A 217 -4.21 8.93 -18.00
C PRO A 217 -4.20 9.59 -16.61
N ALA A 218 -3.08 9.45 -15.90
CA ALA A 218 -2.87 10.14 -14.64
C ALA A 218 -2.69 11.65 -14.86
N THR A 219 -3.05 12.43 -13.84
CA THR A 219 -2.88 13.89 -13.87
C THR A 219 -1.73 14.38 -13.00
N ASP A 220 -1.28 13.54 -12.09
CA ASP A 220 -0.19 13.82 -11.15
C ASP A 220 0.93 12.79 -11.31
N ASP A 221 2.12 13.21 -10.89
CA ASP A 221 3.28 12.34 -10.68
C ASP A 221 3.33 11.91 -9.20
N TYR A 222 3.25 10.61 -8.96
CA TYR A 222 3.03 10.03 -7.63
C TYR A 222 4.32 9.53 -6.97
N TYR A 223 5.35 9.23 -7.75
CA TYR A 223 6.58 8.62 -7.27
C TYR A 223 7.79 9.34 -7.86
N THR A 224 8.95 9.22 -7.21
CA THR A 224 10.18 9.90 -7.67
C THR A 224 11.26 8.90 -8.08
N ASP A 225 10.93 7.61 -8.08
CA ASP A 225 11.85 6.52 -8.42
C ASP A 225 11.42 5.74 -9.65
N ASP A 226 10.46 6.29 -10.41
CA ASP A 226 9.94 5.81 -11.68
C ASP A 226 10.22 6.74 -12.87
N ASP A 227 10.78 7.93 -12.67
CA ASP A 227 11.18 8.88 -13.74
C ASP A 227 12.09 8.26 -14.83
N ASP A 228 12.84 7.19 -14.47
CA ASP A 228 13.73 6.47 -15.39
C ASP A 228 13.07 5.19 -15.99
N SER A 229 11.85 4.86 -15.57
CA SER A 229 11.11 3.68 -16.05
C SER A 229 10.42 3.98 -17.38
N PRO A 230 10.48 3.09 -18.38
CA PRO A 230 9.68 3.23 -19.60
C PRO A 230 8.17 3.09 -19.34
N PHE A 231 7.77 2.69 -18.13
CA PHE A 231 6.39 2.48 -17.70
C PHE A 231 5.91 3.54 -16.69
N GLU A 232 6.62 4.66 -16.54
CA GLU A 232 6.26 5.78 -15.65
C GLU A 232 4.77 6.18 -15.78
N ASP A 233 4.31 6.39 -17.02
CA ASP A 233 2.90 6.75 -17.30
C ASP A 233 1.93 5.71 -16.74
N ASP A 234 2.21 4.41 -16.90
CA ASP A 234 1.35 3.33 -16.43
C ASP A 234 1.38 3.18 -14.91
N ILE A 235 2.54 3.40 -14.30
CA ILE A 235 2.71 3.42 -12.84
C ILE A 235 1.84 4.54 -12.24
N ASN A 236 1.89 5.74 -12.82
CA ASN A 236 1.08 6.87 -12.39
C ASN A 236 -0.42 6.61 -12.62
N ARG A 237 -0.81 5.99 -13.74
CA ARG A 237 -2.22 5.57 -13.99
C ARG A 237 -2.74 4.61 -12.92
N LEU A 238 -1.93 3.66 -12.48
CA LEU A 238 -2.28 2.74 -11.40
C LEU A 238 -2.45 3.46 -10.05
N ALA A 239 -1.61 4.47 -9.78
CA ALA A 239 -1.68 5.24 -8.54
C ALA A 239 -2.95 6.10 -8.51
N GLU A 240 -3.24 6.80 -9.61
CA GLU A 240 -4.47 7.59 -9.80
C GLU A 240 -5.73 6.73 -9.64
N ALA A 241 -5.72 5.52 -10.20
CA ALA A 241 -6.81 4.55 -10.07
C ALA A 241 -6.89 3.88 -8.67
N GLY A 242 -5.95 4.17 -7.76
CA GLY A 242 -5.91 3.59 -6.42
C GLY A 242 -5.54 2.10 -6.38
N LEU A 243 -4.91 1.58 -7.44
CA LEU A 243 -4.50 0.17 -7.54
C LEU A 243 -3.17 -0.11 -6.83
N THR A 244 -2.29 0.90 -6.74
CA THR A 244 -1.00 0.84 -6.04
C THR A 244 -0.85 1.99 -5.04
N PHE A 245 -0.07 1.73 -3.99
CA PHE A 245 0.35 2.73 -3.01
C PHE A 245 1.88 2.85 -2.91
N GLY A 246 2.59 2.22 -3.86
CA GLY A 246 4.04 2.14 -3.86
C GLY A 246 4.63 1.19 -2.82
N CYS A 247 5.96 1.21 -2.71
CA CYS A 247 6.76 0.44 -1.75
C CYS A 247 7.24 1.30 -0.57
N GLY A 248 6.98 2.61 -0.60
CA GLY A 248 7.46 3.55 0.39
C GLY A 248 6.91 4.96 0.16
N THR A 249 7.42 5.93 0.91
CA THR A 249 7.05 7.34 0.71
C THR A 249 7.59 7.83 -0.63
N ASN A 250 6.70 8.21 -1.53
CA ASN A 250 7.00 8.67 -2.90
C ASN A 250 7.88 7.68 -3.68
N ARG A 251 7.72 6.38 -3.41
CA ARG A 251 8.46 5.34 -4.13
C ARG A 251 7.56 4.22 -4.60
N PHE A 252 7.70 3.83 -5.86
CA PHE A 252 7.05 2.69 -6.48
C PHE A 252 7.91 1.41 -6.46
N CYS A 253 9.24 1.55 -6.52
CA CYS A 253 10.18 0.43 -6.71
C CYS A 253 9.92 -0.38 -8.01
N PRO A 254 10.09 0.22 -9.20
CA PRO A 254 9.68 -0.37 -10.47
C PRO A 254 10.31 -1.74 -10.76
N GLU A 255 11.62 -1.87 -10.57
CA GLU A 255 12.39 -3.10 -10.85
C GLU A 255 12.19 -4.23 -9.82
N ALA A 256 11.49 -3.97 -8.71
CA ALA A 256 11.30 -5.00 -7.69
C ALA A 256 10.34 -6.08 -8.18
N PHE A 257 10.63 -7.34 -7.86
CA PHE A 257 9.74 -8.44 -8.17
C PHE A 257 8.47 -8.42 -7.33
N VAL A 258 7.38 -8.90 -7.93
CA VAL A 258 6.06 -8.91 -7.31
C VAL A 258 5.83 -10.25 -6.60
N THR A 259 5.41 -10.19 -5.34
CA THR A 259 4.99 -11.37 -4.57
C THR A 259 3.54 -11.74 -4.87
N ARG A 260 3.14 -12.99 -4.63
CA ARG A 260 1.73 -13.43 -4.75
C ARG A 260 0.80 -12.56 -3.91
N ALA A 261 1.21 -12.23 -2.68
CA ALA A 261 0.47 -11.33 -1.80
C ALA A 261 0.23 -9.94 -2.42
N GLN A 262 1.25 -9.36 -3.06
CA GLN A 262 1.12 -8.07 -3.75
C GLN A 262 0.20 -8.18 -4.97
N LEU A 263 0.30 -9.27 -5.73
CA LEU A 263 -0.62 -9.53 -6.85
C LEU A 263 -2.08 -9.64 -6.39
N ALA A 264 -2.34 -10.33 -5.27
CA ALA A 264 -3.68 -10.39 -4.69
C ALA A 264 -4.24 -9.00 -4.39
N ALA A 265 -3.41 -8.09 -3.88
CA ALA A 265 -3.81 -6.72 -3.63
C ALA A 265 -4.16 -5.95 -4.92
N PHE A 266 -3.38 -6.13 -5.99
CA PHE A 266 -3.72 -5.55 -7.29
C PHE A 266 -5.05 -6.06 -7.82
N VAL A 267 -5.25 -7.39 -7.84
CA VAL A 267 -6.47 -8.02 -8.35
C VAL A 267 -7.69 -7.63 -7.53
N ALA A 268 -7.61 -7.69 -6.19
CA ALA A 268 -8.73 -7.36 -5.32
C ALA A 268 -9.18 -5.89 -5.46
N ARG A 269 -8.24 -4.98 -5.72
CA ARG A 269 -8.56 -3.55 -5.97
C ARG A 269 -9.09 -3.32 -7.37
N ALA A 270 -8.45 -3.91 -8.39
CA ALA A 270 -8.87 -3.79 -9.79
C ALA A 270 -10.33 -4.23 -9.97
N LEU A 271 -10.70 -5.32 -9.32
CA LEU A 271 -12.06 -5.86 -9.38
C LEU A 271 -13.00 -5.31 -8.31
N SER A 272 -12.53 -4.39 -7.45
CA SER A 272 -13.30 -3.81 -6.34
C SER A 272 -14.03 -4.87 -5.49
N LEU A 273 -13.36 -5.99 -5.19
CA LEU A 273 -13.99 -7.15 -4.54
C LEU A 273 -14.56 -6.79 -3.16
N PRO A 274 -15.73 -7.31 -2.75
CA PRO A 274 -16.21 -7.11 -1.38
C PRO A 274 -15.26 -7.76 -0.37
N PRO A 275 -15.27 -7.35 0.92
CA PRO A 275 -14.55 -8.06 1.97
C PRO A 275 -14.95 -9.54 2.03
N ALA A 276 -13.99 -10.41 2.33
CA ALA A 276 -14.24 -11.83 2.56
C ALA A 276 -15.05 -12.05 3.85
N THR A 277 -15.80 -13.15 3.89
CA THR A 277 -16.64 -13.50 5.05
C THR A 277 -15.95 -14.44 6.03
N GLN A 278 -14.83 -15.03 5.62
CA GLN A 278 -14.01 -15.92 6.41
C GLN A 278 -12.54 -15.79 6.00
N ASP A 279 -11.69 -16.38 6.82
CA ASP A 279 -10.30 -16.62 6.51
C ASP A 279 -10.15 -17.95 5.74
N TYR A 280 -9.31 -17.97 4.70
CA TYR A 280 -9.17 -19.08 3.75
C TYR A 280 -7.82 -19.78 3.84
N PHE A 281 -6.79 -19.12 4.35
CA PHE A 281 -5.44 -19.67 4.39
C PHE A 281 -4.82 -19.43 5.76
N THR A 282 -3.84 -20.26 6.10
CA THR A 282 -3.22 -20.24 7.44
C THR A 282 -1.81 -19.65 7.43
N ASP A 283 -1.24 -19.43 6.24
CA ASP A 283 0.11 -18.92 6.04
C ASP A 283 0.15 -17.45 5.60
N ASP A 284 -0.99 -16.79 5.47
CA ASP A 284 -1.11 -15.35 5.26
C ASP A 284 -1.45 -14.56 6.52
N ASP A 285 -1.70 -15.24 7.65
CA ASP A 285 -1.90 -14.64 8.98
C ASP A 285 -0.83 -13.57 9.29
N GLY A 286 -1.26 -12.32 9.46
CA GLY A 286 -0.39 -11.19 9.77
C GLY A 286 0.37 -10.61 8.57
N ASN A 287 0.10 -11.10 7.36
CA ASN A 287 0.58 -10.50 6.12
C ASN A 287 -0.17 -9.20 5.82
N LEU A 288 0.54 -8.19 5.30
CA LEU A 288 -0.06 -6.89 4.90
C LEU A 288 -1.21 -7.05 3.88
N HIS A 289 -1.20 -8.13 3.12
CA HIS A 289 -2.15 -8.39 2.04
C HIS A 289 -3.18 -9.47 2.36
N GLU A 290 -3.21 -9.99 3.59
CA GLU A 290 -4.16 -11.04 4.06
C GLU A 290 -5.61 -10.73 3.65
N ASP A 291 -6.11 -9.52 3.96
CA ASP A 291 -7.45 -9.08 3.54
C ASP A 291 -7.67 -9.23 2.02
N ASN A 292 -6.68 -8.92 1.20
CA ASN A 292 -6.81 -9.01 -0.26
C ASN A 292 -6.72 -10.46 -0.75
N ILE A 293 -5.89 -11.27 -0.09
CA ILE A 293 -5.77 -12.71 -0.35
C ILE A 293 -7.12 -13.39 -0.07
N ASN A 294 -7.72 -13.11 1.09
CA ASN A 294 -9.03 -13.63 1.45
C ASN A 294 -10.14 -13.15 0.49
N ARG A 295 -10.09 -11.89 0.02
CA ARG A 295 -11.05 -11.38 -0.98
C ARG A 295 -10.98 -12.11 -2.31
N ILE A 296 -9.78 -12.40 -2.82
CA ILE A 296 -9.65 -13.16 -4.08
C ILE A 296 -10.02 -14.64 -3.90
N ALA A 297 -9.86 -15.20 -2.70
CA ALA A 297 -10.31 -16.56 -2.39
C ALA A 297 -11.84 -16.66 -2.33
N GLU A 298 -12.51 -15.73 -1.63
CA GLU A 298 -13.97 -15.63 -1.58
C GLU A 298 -14.59 -15.47 -2.98
N ALA A 299 -13.91 -14.71 -3.86
CA ALA A 299 -14.32 -14.54 -5.25
C ALA A 299 -14.04 -15.77 -6.15
N GLY A 300 -13.39 -16.83 -5.63
CA GLY A 300 -13.02 -18.02 -6.39
C GLY A 300 -11.90 -17.78 -7.42
N ILE A 301 -11.12 -16.72 -7.26
CA ILE A 301 -10.02 -16.35 -8.17
C ILE A 301 -8.77 -17.19 -7.86
N THR A 302 -8.60 -17.63 -6.61
CA THR A 302 -7.46 -18.46 -6.20
C THR A 302 -7.91 -19.59 -5.30
N GLU A 303 -7.25 -20.75 -5.44
CA GLU A 303 -7.38 -21.91 -4.55
C GLU A 303 -6.16 -22.06 -3.62
N GLY A 304 -5.20 -21.13 -3.68
CA GLY A 304 -3.92 -21.23 -2.99
C GLY A 304 -2.88 -22.09 -3.72
N CYS A 305 -1.74 -22.31 -3.08
CA CYS A 305 -0.66 -23.17 -3.59
C CYS A 305 -0.79 -24.62 -3.10
N ALA A 306 -1.51 -24.84 -1.99
CA ALA A 306 -1.82 -26.13 -1.39
C ALA A 306 -3.05 -25.99 -0.46
N PRO A 307 -3.65 -27.09 0.03
CA PRO A 307 -4.77 -27.00 0.96
C PRO A 307 -4.43 -26.11 2.16
N ASP A 308 -5.27 -25.11 2.41
CA ASP A 308 -5.15 -24.11 3.48
C ASP A 308 -3.88 -23.23 3.41
N LEU A 309 -3.15 -23.21 2.27
CA LEU A 309 -1.94 -22.41 2.06
C LEU A 309 -2.01 -21.55 0.79
N TYR A 310 -1.65 -20.28 0.91
CA TYR A 310 -1.60 -19.31 -0.18
C TYR A 310 -0.20 -19.12 -0.79
N CYS A 311 0.86 -19.31 0.03
CA CYS A 311 2.26 -19.00 -0.28
C CYS A 311 2.48 -17.50 -0.60
N PRO A 312 2.21 -16.57 0.34
CA PRO A 312 2.18 -15.13 0.06
C PRO A 312 3.50 -14.52 -0.42
N ASP A 313 4.64 -15.06 0.02
CA ASP A 313 5.98 -14.53 -0.26
C ASP A 313 6.57 -15.04 -1.57
N ASP A 314 5.95 -16.03 -2.21
CA ASP A 314 6.44 -16.55 -3.47
C ASP A 314 6.38 -15.46 -4.55
N THR A 315 7.46 -15.37 -5.33
CA THR A 315 7.53 -14.48 -6.48
C THR A 315 6.64 -15.00 -7.60
N VAL A 316 5.89 -14.10 -8.25
CA VAL A 316 5.04 -14.51 -9.37
C VAL A 316 5.86 -14.65 -10.64
N THR A 317 5.74 -15.81 -11.30
CA THR A 317 6.55 -16.18 -12.47
C THR A 317 5.75 -16.38 -13.76
N ARG A 318 4.41 -16.21 -13.74
CA ARG A 318 3.50 -16.34 -14.90
C ARG A 318 2.18 -15.53 -14.75
N VAL A 319 2.27 -14.21 -14.60
CA VAL A 319 1.06 -13.37 -14.35
C VAL A 319 0.13 -13.27 -15.55
N GLU A 320 0.66 -13.19 -16.76
CA GLU A 320 -0.13 -12.89 -17.96
C GLU A 320 -1.29 -13.89 -18.18
N GLU A 321 -1.04 -15.18 -17.93
CA GLU A 321 -2.03 -16.24 -18.13
C GLU A 321 -3.09 -16.30 -17.03
N GLU A 322 -2.72 -15.96 -15.79
CA GLU A 322 -3.65 -15.85 -14.65
C GLU A 322 -4.49 -14.57 -14.76
N LEU A 323 -3.86 -13.42 -15.02
CA LEU A 323 -4.54 -12.14 -15.09
C LEU A 323 -5.50 -12.07 -16.28
N SER A 324 -5.11 -12.61 -17.45
CA SER A 324 -6.01 -12.70 -18.61
C SER A 324 -7.28 -13.49 -18.28
N ARG A 325 -7.17 -14.66 -17.62
CA ARG A 325 -8.35 -15.42 -17.19
C ARG A 325 -9.19 -14.67 -16.15
N ILE A 326 -8.57 -13.94 -15.24
CA ILE A 326 -9.25 -13.18 -14.18
C ILE A 326 -10.04 -12.00 -14.75
N LEU A 327 -9.44 -11.26 -15.69
CA LEU A 327 -10.09 -10.12 -16.33
C LEU A 327 -11.20 -10.56 -17.30
N GLU A 328 -11.03 -11.68 -18.00
CA GLU A 328 -12.07 -12.27 -18.87
C GLU A 328 -13.24 -12.89 -18.08
N ALA A 329 -13.03 -13.27 -16.82
CA ALA A 329 -14.06 -13.82 -15.94
C ALA A 329 -14.91 -12.76 -15.23
N SER A 330 -14.62 -11.46 -15.42
CA SER A 330 -15.47 -10.38 -14.92
C SER A 330 -16.73 -10.24 -15.79
N PRO A 331 -17.94 -10.27 -15.19
CA PRO A 331 -19.22 -10.33 -15.91
C PRO A 331 -19.64 -9.06 -16.64
#